data_AF-A0A444PYD5-F1
#
_entry.id   AF-A0A444PYD5-F1
#
_cell.length_a   1.000
_cell.length_b   1.000
_cell.length_c   1.000
_cell.angle_alpha   90.00
_cell.angle_beta   90.00
_cell.angle_gamma   90.00
#
_symmetry.space_group_name_H-M   'P 1'
#
loop_
_entity.id
_entity.type
_entity.pdbx_description
1 polymer ?
#
loop_
_entity_poly.entity_id
_entity_poly.type
_entity_poly.pdbx_seq_one_letter_code
_entity_poly.pdbx_strand_id
1 'polypeptide(L)'
;MRVTAFAVSSLLGTAMVVATVFALGDEARPPASALVLVSVVVVWAVGLFSGIVIAGDWWDPATPDGSRDHRRFLVVAIVVAVLAAGLLGAQVATDAVSVGAASGSAVAGLGYIALNLAVATWVRRREEIARTRGIDEPEHGWIQVLTRHRADNVALWFAIVLVVGVGVAVLVDELLLLDAQRVLFPVSIAVSLAALVATIMCSTIAMNLYGPTRDLLGSDRERNRRIRRVVLGGRDIELSEEESELATAYAPLAAEATAWNLAQNVFLFTALLTQNIPRLAEPVPLGLSIVLVAAVAIAIPFSLRQVERARRYAATPAAA
;
A
#
# COMPACT_ATOMS: atom_id res chain seq x y z
N MET A 1 -11.80 13.06 1.14
CA MET A 1 -10.60 13.57 1.85
C MET A 1 -9.55 12.49 2.09
N ARG A 2 -9.91 11.28 2.57
CA ARG A 2 -8.98 10.13 2.73
C ARG A 2 -8.13 9.85 1.50
N VAL A 3 -8.77 9.78 0.34
CA VAL A 3 -8.12 9.55 -0.97
C VAL A 3 -6.99 10.55 -1.23
N THR A 4 -7.29 11.84 -1.15
CA THR A 4 -6.32 12.91 -1.41
C THR A 4 -5.19 12.90 -0.38
N ALA A 5 -5.50 12.71 0.90
CA ALA A 5 -4.51 12.61 1.96
C ALA A 5 -3.58 11.40 1.75
N PHE A 6 -4.12 10.26 1.36
CA PHE A 6 -3.34 9.06 1.06
C PHE A 6 -2.46 9.23 -0.18
N ALA A 7 -2.99 9.81 -1.25
CA ALA A 7 -2.22 10.10 -2.47
C ALA A 7 -1.07 11.08 -2.19
N VAL A 8 -1.35 12.19 -1.49
CA VAL A 8 -0.32 13.17 -1.09
C VAL A 8 0.72 12.54 -0.17
N SER A 9 0.31 11.74 0.80
CA SER A 9 1.23 11.00 1.66
C SER A 9 2.13 10.06 0.85
N SER A 10 1.56 9.23 -0.02
CA SER A 10 2.31 8.30 -0.85
C SER A 10 3.33 9.03 -1.74
N LEU A 11 2.93 10.16 -2.33
CA LEU A 11 3.81 11.02 -3.12
C LEU A 11 4.95 11.61 -2.28
N LEU A 12 4.66 12.17 -1.10
CA LEU A 12 5.67 12.71 -0.19
C LEU A 12 6.65 11.63 0.28
N GLY A 13 6.13 10.45 0.60
CA GLY A 13 6.95 9.31 1.00
C GLY A 13 7.86 8.85 -0.14
N THR A 14 7.33 8.77 -1.36
CA THR A 14 8.12 8.40 -2.54
C THR A 14 9.19 9.45 -2.82
N ALA A 15 8.84 10.74 -2.77
CA ALA A 15 9.77 11.84 -2.94
C ALA A 15 10.89 11.80 -1.89
N MET A 16 10.56 11.48 -0.64
CA MET A 16 11.54 11.28 0.43
C MET A 16 12.49 10.11 0.12
N VAL A 17 11.96 8.94 -0.27
CA VAL A 17 12.79 7.78 -0.63
C VAL A 17 13.74 8.14 -1.79
N VAL A 18 13.21 8.78 -2.84
CA VAL A 18 13.99 9.22 -3.99
C VAL A 18 15.06 10.23 -3.60
N ALA A 19 14.71 11.26 -2.83
CA ALA A 19 15.64 12.27 -2.35
C ALA A 19 16.75 11.66 -1.50
N THR A 20 16.42 10.70 -0.63
CA THR A 20 17.41 9.97 0.14
C THR A 20 18.31 9.14 -0.76
N VAL A 21 17.78 8.41 -1.74
CA VAL A 21 18.59 7.64 -2.70
C VAL A 21 19.57 8.55 -3.46
N PHE A 22 19.12 9.72 -3.91
CA PHE A 22 19.99 10.70 -4.57
C PHE A 22 21.04 11.28 -3.62
N ALA A 23 20.67 11.60 -2.38
CA ALA A 23 21.61 12.08 -1.37
C ALA A 23 22.69 11.04 -1.02
N LEU A 24 22.43 9.76 -1.27
CA LEU A 24 23.35 8.64 -1.00
C LEU A 24 24.16 8.20 -2.23
N GLY A 25 23.78 8.66 -3.43
CA GLY A 25 24.09 8.02 -4.72
C GLY A 25 25.58 7.83 -5.01
N ASP A 26 26.44 8.72 -4.53
CA ASP A 26 27.88 8.69 -4.82
C ASP A 26 28.76 8.35 -3.60
N GLU A 27 28.19 8.32 -2.39
CA GLU A 27 28.98 8.16 -1.15
C GLU A 27 28.98 6.73 -0.60
N ALA A 28 27.93 5.94 -0.88
CA ALA A 28 27.73 4.66 -0.20
C ALA A 28 28.46 3.49 -0.86
N ARG A 29 29.40 2.86 -0.14
CA ARG A 29 30.06 1.63 -0.59
C ARG A 29 29.06 0.45 -0.59
N PRO A 30 28.93 -0.35 -1.66
CA PRO A 30 28.13 -1.58 -1.63
C PRO A 30 28.82 -2.58 -0.68
N PRO A 31 28.28 -2.89 0.52
CA PRO A 31 26.88 -3.24 0.79
C PRO A 31 26.03 -2.25 1.60
N ALA A 32 26.61 -1.13 2.05
CA ALA A 32 25.91 -0.16 2.90
C ALA A 32 24.73 0.51 2.19
N SER A 33 24.83 0.74 0.88
CA SER A 33 23.76 1.30 0.05
C SER A 33 22.47 0.47 0.12
N ALA A 34 22.58 -0.87 0.18
CA ALA A 34 21.43 -1.75 0.30
C ALA A 34 20.76 -1.66 1.67
N LEU A 35 21.55 -1.64 2.76
CA LEU A 35 21.01 -1.55 4.13
C LEU A 35 20.36 -0.19 4.40
N VAL A 36 20.91 0.88 3.81
CA VAL A 36 20.32 2.21 3.88
C VAL A 36 18.99 2.24 3.12
N LEU A 37 18.95 1.69 1.90
CA LEU A 37 17.71 1.59 1.13
C LEU A 37 16.64 0.82 1.90
N VAL A 38 17.00 -0.33 2.49
CA VAL A 38 16.08 -1.11 3.35
C VAL A 38 15.57 -0.26 4.50
N SER A 39 16.45 0.47 5.19
CA SER A 39 16.06 1.32 6.33
C SER A 39 15.08 2.42 5.90
N VAL A 40 15.34 3.07 4.77
CA VAL A 40 14.51 4.15 4.22
C VAL A 40 13.16 3.63 3.75
N VAL A 41 13.13 2.48 3.07
CA VAL A 41 11.89 1.80 2.65
C VAL A 41 11.07 1.36 3.86
N VAL A 42 11.72 0.86 4.92
CA VAL A 42 11.05 0.49 6.17
C VAL A 42 10.43 1.71 6.83
N VAL A 43 11.14 2.83 6.93
CA VAL A 43 10.61 4.09 7.49
C VAL A 43 9.45 4.62 6.64
N TRP A 44 9.58 4.58 5.32
CA TRP A 44 8.51 4.90 4.39
C TRP A 44 7.26 4.05 4.63
N ALA A 45 7.44 2.73 4.74
CA ALA A 45 6.35 1.80 4.99
C ALA A 45 5.68 2.09 6.35
N VAL A 46 6.46 2.28 7.41
CA VAL A 46 5.93 2.65 8.73
C VAL A 46 5.11 3.92 8.67
N GLY A 47 5.62 4.99 8.03
CA GLY A 47 4.89 6.25 7.90
C GLY A 47 3.59 6.12 7.11
N LEU A 48 3.65 5.41 5.98
CA LEU A 48 2.48 5.16 5.14
C LEU A 48 1.42 4.34 5.90
N PHE A 49 1.80 3.19 6.47
CA PHE A 49 0.88 2.32 7.19
C PHE A 49 0.31 3.00 8.44
N SER A 50 1.09 3.82 9.14
CA SER A 50 0.60 4.59 10.28
C SER A 50 -0.52 5.56 9.88
N GLY A 51 -0.37 6.24 8.73
CA GLY A 51 -1.42 7.09 8.18
C GLY A 51 -2.67 6.29 7.78
N ILE A 52 -2.49 5.18 7.04
CA ILE A 52 -3.60 4.32 6.58
C ILE A 52 -4.41 3.78 7.76
N VAL A 53 -3.72 3.21 8.74
CA VAL A 53 -4.34 2.50 9.84
C VAL A 53 -5.17 3.43 10.71
N ILE A 54 -4.67 4.66 10.95
CA ILE A 54 -5.41 5.66 11.72
C ILE A 54 -6.57 6.24 10.91
N ALA A 55 -6.35 6.57 9.64
CA ALA A 55 -7.40 7.14 8.79
C ALA A 55 -8.48 6.13 8.41
N GLY A 56 -8.11 4.86 8.27
CA GLY A 56 -8.99 3.78 7.83
C GLY A 56 -9.98 3.31 8.90
N ASP A 57 -9.83 3.75 10.16
CA ASP A 57 -10.72 3.37 11.28
C ASP A 57 -10.74 1.84 11.49
N TRP A 58 -9.60 1.16 11.24
CA TRP A 58 -9.49 -0.31 11.28
C TRP A 58 -9.77 -0.89 12.67
N TRP A 59 -9.66 -0.04 13.70
CA TRP A 59 -9.99 -0.36 15.09
C TRP A 59 -10.78 0.81 15.68
N ASP A 60 -11.78 0.48 16.49
CA ASP A 60 -12.46 1.47 17.31
C ASP A 60 -11.69 1.65 18.65
N PRO A 61 -10.96 2.76 18.84
CA PRO A 61 -10.21 3.00 20.07
C PRO A 61 -11.11 3.25 21.28
N ALA A 62 -12.42 3.50 21.08
CA ALA A 62 -13.38 3.58 22.19
C ALA A 62 -13.64 2.21 22.81
N THR A 63 -13.39 1.12 22.07
CA THR A 63 -13.52 -0.24 22.60
C THR A 63 -12.23 -0.70 23.30
N PRO A 64 -12.31 -1.49 24.39
CA PRO A 64 -11.13 -2.03 25.07
C PRO A 64 -10.21 -2.80 24.13
N ASP A 65 -10.76 -3.59 23.21
CA ASP A 65 -9.95 -4.38 22.27
C ASP A 65 -9.35 -3.54 21.14
N GLY A 66 -10.09 -2.57 20.61
CA GLY A 66 -9.53 -1.66 19.61
C GLY A 66 -8.42 -0.76 20.17
N SER A 67 -8.52 -0.34 21.43
CA SER A 67 -7.44 0.39 22.11
C SER A 67 -6.16 -0.45 22.28
N ARG A 68 -6.30 -1.74 22.63
CA ARG A 68 -5.18 -2.68 22.76
C ARG A 68 -4.49 -2.92 21.42
N ASP A 69 -5.26 -3.14 20.36
CA ASP A 69 -4.73 -3.35 19.02
C ASP A 69 -4.05 -2.10 18.47
N HIS A 70 -4.65 -0.93 18.67
CA HIS A 70 -4.03 0.34 18.31
C HIS A 70 -2.69 0.52 19.03
N ARG A 71 -2.63 0.25 20.34
CA ARG A 71 -1.39 0.30 21.12
C ARG A 71 -0.36 -0.71 20.61
N ARG A 72 -0.76 -1.96 20.31
CA ARG A 72 0.13 -2.98 19.74
C ARG A 72 0.71 -2.54 18.40
N PHE A 73 -0.13 -1.99 17.51
CA PHE A 73 0.31 -1.45 16.23
C PHE A 73 1.31 -0.32 16.42
N LEU A 74 1.03 0.66 17.28
CA LEU A 74 1.95 1.75 17.56
C LEU A 74 3.27 1.25 18.14
N VAL A 75 3.24 0.29 19.06
CA VAL A 75 4.46 -0.33 19.61
C VAL A 75 5.27 -1.00 18.50
N VAL A 76 4.63 -1.79 17.62
CA VAL A 76 5.32 -2.43 16.49
C VAL A 76 5.89 -1.39 15.54
N ALA A 77 5.11 -0.36 15.18
CA ALA A 77 5.54 0.72 14.30
C ALA A 77 6.75 1.48 14.88
N ILE A 78 6.71 1.81 16.18
CA ILE A 78 7.82 2.47 16.90
C ILE A 78 9.05 1.57 16.94
N VAL A 79 8.89 0.28 17.28
CA VAL A 79 10.01 -0.68 17.30
C VAL A 79 10.66 -0.79 15.93
N VAL A 80 9.86 -0.92 14.86
CA VAL A 80 10.37 -0.99 13.49
C VAL A 80 11.07 0.31 13.07
N ALA A 81 10.52 1.48 13.43
CA ALA A 81 11.15 2.76 13.15
C ALA A 81 12.47 2.94 13.92
N VAL A 82 12.54 2.53 15.19
CA VAL A 82 13.76 2.56 16.01
C VAL A 82 14.81 1.61 15.44
N LEU A 83 14.43 0.41 14.99
CA LEU A 83 15.34 -0.53 14.34
C LEU A 83 15.90 0.04 13.02
N ALA A 84 15.06 0.68 12.20
CA ALA A 84 15.50 1.33 10.98
C ALA A 84 16.45 2.52 11.25
N ALA A 85 16.17 3.32 12.28
CA ALA A 85 17.06 4.39 12.72
C ALA A 85 18.39 3.83 13.28
N GLY A 86 18.34 2.73 14.04
CA GLY A 86 19.53 2.04 14.55
C GLY A 86 20.40 1.48 13.43
N LEU A 87 19.78 0.93 12.37
CA LEU A 87 20.49 0.50 11.17
C LEU A 87 21.20 1.68 10.49
N LEU A 88 20.52 2.82 10.31
CA LEU A 88 21.16 4.03 9.78
C LEU A 88 22.34 4.50 10.65
N GLY A 89 22.18 4.46 11.98
CA GLY A 89 23.24 4.82 12.92
C GLY A 89 24.46 3.88 12.83
N ALA A 90 24.23 2.58 12.66
CA ALA A 90 25.30 1.61 12.45
C ALA A 90 26.07 1.87 11.15
N GLN A 91 25.39 2.28 10.07
CA GLN A 91 26.05 2.63 8.81
C GLN A 91 26.96 3.86 8.95
N VAL A 92 26.53 4.87 9.71
CA VAL A 92 27.35 6.04 10.04
C VAL A 92 28.60 5.63 10.83
N ALA A 93 28.44 4.72 11.81
CA ALA A 93 29.57 4.25 12.62
C ALA A 93 30.63 3.46 11.81
N THR A 94 30.26 2.93 10.64
CA THR A 94 31.16 2.24 9.72
C THR A 94 31.73 3.12 8.60
N ASP A 95 31.54 4.45 8.67
CA ASP A 95 31.90 5.43 7.63
C ASP A 95 31.31 5.10 6.25
N ALA A 96 30.18 4.38 6.23
CA ALA A 96 29.58 3.92 4.99
C ALA A 96 28.54 4.91 4.43
N VAL A 97 28.12 5.88 5.26
CA VAL A 97 27.22 6.98 4.93
C VAL A 97 27.67 8.21 5.72
N SER A 98 27.64 9.39 5.11
CA SER A 98 27.93 10.63 5.83
C SER A 98 26.88 10.91 6.92
N VAL A 99 27.34 11.50 8.03
CA VAL A 99 26.46 11.91 9.14
C VAL A 99 25.34 12.82 8.64
N GLY A 100 25.63 13.70 7.68
CA GLY A 100 24.65 14.61 7.07
C GLY A 100 23.54 13.86 6.33
N ALA A 101 23.88 12.92 5.44
CA ALA A 101 22.89 12.14 4.69
C ALA A 101 22.04 11.26 5.62
N ALA A 102 22.66 10.62 6.62
CA ALA A 102 21.96 9.77 7.57
C ALA A 102 21.02 10.57 8.49
N SER A 103 21.50 11.69 9.06
CA SER A 103 20.69 12.55 9.91
C SER A 103 19.55 13.23 9.14
N GLY A 104 19.82 13.72 7.92
CA GLY A 104 18.79 14.27 7.03
C GLY A 104 17.70 13.25 6.69
N SER A 105 18.09 12.01 6.36
CA SER A 105 17.15 10.93 6.07
C SER A 105 16.32 10.52 7.29
N ALA A 106 16.94 10.46 8.47
CA ALA A 106 16.24 10.18 9.72
C ALA A 106 15.22 11.28 10.07
N VAL A 107 15.62 12.55 9.95
CA VAL A 107 14.72 13.70 10.19
C VAL A 107 13.57 13.72 9.19
N ALA A 108 13.85 13.52 7.89
CA ALA A 108 12.82 13.45 6.86
C ALA A 108 11.85 12.28 7.10
N GLY A 109 12.39 11.11 7.47
CA GLY A 109 11.62 9.92 7.83
C GLY A 109 10.69 10.11 9.01
N LEU A 110 11.21 10.63 10.13
CA LEU A 110 10.42 10.94 11.32
C LEU A 110 9.39 12.05 11.05
N GLY A 111 9.77 13.08 10.30
CA GLY A 111 8.87 14.14 9.85
C GLY A 111 7.73 13.59 8.99
N TYR A 112 8.02 12.66 8.09
CA TYR A 112 7.04 11.98 7.26
C TYR A 112 6.06 11.12 8.08
N ILE A 113 6.56 10.37 9.07
CA ILE A 113 5.71 9.61 10.00
C ILE A 113 4.81 10.56 10.79
N ALA A 114 5.36 11.62 11.38
CA ALA A 114 4.61 12.59 12.18
C ALA A 114 3.54 13.31 11.34
N LEU A 115 3.88 13.72 10.11
CA LEU A 115 2.94 14.33 9.17
C LEU A 115 1.78 13.38 8.85
N ASN A 116 2.07 12.11 8.58
CA ASN A 116 1.04 11.10 8.32
C ASN A 116 0.09 10.89 9.49
N LEU A 117 0.64 10.80 10.71
CA LEU A 117 -0.16 10.70 11.93
C LEU A 117 -1.07 11.93 12.11
N ALA A 118 -0.54 13.13 11.88
CA ALA A 118 -1.29 14.38 11.99
C ALA A 118 -2.41 14.47 10.94
N VAL A 119 -2.10 14.19 9.67
CA VAL A 119 -3.06 14.19 8.56
C VAL A 119 -4.15 13.14 8.80
N ALA A 120 -3.78 11.92 9.20
CA ALA A 120 -4.74 10.86 9.48
C ALA A 120 -5.68 11.24 10.63
N THR A 121 -5.15 11.81 11.71
CA THR A 121 -5.94 12.30 12.85
C THR A 121 -6.89 13.42 12.43
N TRP A 122 -6.44 14.35 11.59
CA TRP A 122 -7.26 15.44 11.07
C TRP A 122 -8.39 14.95 10.16
N VAL A 123 -8.09 14.03 9.23
CA VAL A 123 -9.08 13.41 8.35
C VAL A 123 -10.14 12.68 9.18
N ARG A 124 -9.69 11.89 10.17
CA ARG A 124 -10.59 11.14 11.05
C ARG A 124 -11.53 12.04 11.83
N ARG A 125 -11.02 13.12 12.44
CA ARG A 125 -11.84 14.11 13.16
C ARG A 125 -12.89 14.76 12.26
N ARG A 126 -12.53 15.10 11.01
CA ARG A 126 -13.48 15.68 10.06
C ARG A 126 -14.60 14.72 9.68
N GLU A 127 -14.30 13.44 9.59
CA GLU A 127 -15.30 12.42 9.24
C GLU A 127 -16.21 12.06 10.40
N GLU A 128 -15.69 12.08 11.62
CA GLU A 128 -16.51 11.96 12.83
C GLU A 128 -17.56 13.07 12.87
N ILE A 129 -17.14 14.33 12.61
CA ILE A 129 -18.06 15.48 12.51
C ILE A 129 -19.06 15.32 11.36
N ALA A 130 -18.63 14.79 10.21
CA ALA A 130 -19.51 14.56 9.08
C ALA A 130 -20.56 13.48 9.38
N ARG A 131 -20.16 12.40 10.08
CA ARG A 131 -21.08 11.34 10.54
C ARG A 131 -22.12 11.86 11.52
N THR A 132 -21.75 12.73 12.45
CA THR A 132 -22.72 13.33 13.39
C THR A 132 -23.77 14.21 12.70
N ARG A 133 -23.50 14.67 11.46
CA ARG A 133 -24.41 15.52 10.68
C ARG A 133 -25.41 14.74 9.82
N GLY A 134 -25.40 13.40 9.87
CA GLY A 134 -26.38 12.57 9.19
C GLY A 134 -26.37 12.70 7.66
N ILE A 135 -25.19 12.87 7.05
CA ILE A 135 -25.08 12.87 5.59
C ILE A 135 -25.40 11.44 5.10
N ASP A 136 -26.48 11.31 4.32
CA ASP A 136 -27.07 10.04 3.85
C ASP A 136 -26.02 9.04 3.32
N GLU A 137 -26.11 7.80 3.79
CA GLU A 137 -25.28 6.70 3.33
C GLU A 137 -25.69 6.30 1.90
N PRO A 138 -24.74 6.15 0.95
CA PRO A 138 -25.06 5.80 -0.43
C PRO A 138 -25.62 4.37 -0.55
N GLU A 139 -26.75 4.25 -1.25
CA GLU A 139 -27.48 2.99 -1.51
C GLU A 139 -26.60 1.90 -2.14
N HIS A 140 -26.70 0.67 -1.63
CA HIS A 140 -25.81 -0.48 -1.84
C HIS A 140 -25.67 -1.00 -3.29
N GLY A 141 -26.47 -0.52 -4.26
CA GLY A 141 -26.43 -0.95 -5.68
C GLY A 141 -25.31 -0.32 -6.54
N TRP A 142 -24.64 0.71 -6.06
CA TRP A 142 -23.66 1.52 -6.81
C TRP A 142 -22.31 0.84 -7.13
N ILE A 143 -21.96 -0.25 -6.44
CA ILE A 143 -20.58 -0.74 -6.39
C ILE A 143 -20.08 -1.27 -7.75
N GLN A 144 -20.88 -2.04 -8.49
CA GLN A 144 -20.41 -2.70 -9.72
C GLN A 144 -20.16 -1.74 -10.89
N VAL A 145 -21.08 -0.78 -11.12
CA VAL A 145 -20.93 0.24 -12.16
C VAL A 145 -19.71 1.13 -11.86
N LEU A 146 -19.49 1.41 -10.58
CA LEU A 146 -18.35 2.22 -10.16
C LEU A 146 -17.01 1.48 -10.27
N THR A 147 -16.99 0.16 -10.07
CA THR A 147 -15.75 -0.65 -10.24
C THR A 147 -15.19 -0.54 -11.66
N ARG A 148 -16.03 -0.66 -12.70
CA ARG A 148 -15.56 -0.57 -14.09
C ARG A 148 -14.96 0.79 -14.42
N HIS A 149 -15.69 1.87 -14.12
CA HIS A 149 -15.20 3.24 -14.32
C HIS A 149 -13.91 3.53 -13.54
N ARG A 150 -13.77 2.96 -12.34
CA ARG A 150 -12.54 3.08 -11.54
C ARG A 150 -11.37 2.31 -12.16
N ALA A 151 -11.60 1.12 -12.72
CA ALA A 151 -10.58 0.37 -13.44
C ALA A 151 -10.12 1.10 -14.70
N ASP A 152 -11.04 1.65 -15.48
CA ASP A 152 -10.72 2.46 -16.65
C ASP A 152 -9.89 3.69 -16.28
N ASN A 153 -10.24 4.36 -15.17
CA ASN A 153 -9.46 5.47 -14.65
C ASN A 153 -8.04 5.05 -14.23
N VAL A 154 -7.89 3.92 -13.53
CA VAL A 154 -6.56 3.39 -13.15
C VAL A 154 -5.73 3.10 -14.40
N ALA A 155 -6.32 2.43 -15.39
CA ALA A 155 -5.66 2.11 -16.65
C ALA A 155 -5.27 3.38 -17.43
N LEU A 156 -6.15 4.38 -17.47
CA LEU A 156 -5.92 5.67 -18.13
C LEU A 156 -4.74 6.40 -17.49
N TRP A 157 -4.73 6.56 -16.16
CA TRP A 157 -3.64 7.25 -15.46
C TRP A 157 -2.33 6.49 -15.56
N PHE A 158 -2.35 5.16 -15.45
CA PHE A 158 -1.19 4.31 -15.73
C PHE A 158 -0.64 4.57 -17.13
N ALA A 159 -1.50 4.54 -18.15
CA ALA A 159 -1.12 4.76 -19.55
C ALA A 159 -0.56 6.16 -19.79
N ILE A 160 -1.19 7.21 -19.23
CA ILE A 160 -0.71 8.60 -19.34
C ILE A 160 0.70 8.71 -18.75
N VAL A 161 0.90 8.25 -17.51
CA VAL A 161 2.21 8.35 -16.84
C VAL A 161 3.26 7.52 -17.56
N LEU A 162 2.89 6.34 -18.06
CA LEU A 162 3.80 5.49 -18.83
C LEU A 162 4.21 6.15 -20.14
N VAL A 163 3.26 6.64 -20.94
CA VAL A 163 3.53 7.27 -22.25
C VAL A 163 4.34 8.55 -22.07
N VAL A 164 3.99 9.40 -21.11
CA VAL A 164 4.75 10.62 -20.81
C VAL A 164 6.16 10.27 -20.31
N GLY A 165 6.29 9.33 -19.38
CA GLY A 165 7.57 8.91 -18.83
C GLY A 165 8.49 8.29 -19.89
N VAL A 166 7.97 7.42 -20.74
CA VAL A 166 8.71 6.83 -21.87
C VAL A 166 9.06 7.90 -22.91
N GLY A 167 8.14 8.81 -23.22
CA GLY A 167 8.40 9.92 -24.14
C GLY A 167 9.53 10.84 -23.65
N VAL A 168 9.53 11.18 -22.36
CA VAL A 168 10.62 11.95 -21.72
C VAL A 168 11.92 11.15 -21.74
N ALA A 169 11.88 9.85 -21.40
CA ALA A 169 13.06 8.99 -21.45
C ALA A 169 13.71 8.94 -22.83
N VAL A 170 12.91 8.75 -23.89
CA VAL A 170 13.39 8.72 -25.29
C VAL A 170 13.90 10.10 -25.72
N LEU A 171 13.20 11.17 -25.38
CA LEU A 171 13.64 12.53 -25.73
C LEU A 171 14.99 12.88 -25.06
N VAL A 172 15.17 12.49 -23.80
CA VAL A 172 16.43 12.68 -23.07
C VAL A 172 17.55 11.87 -23.70
N ASP A 173 17.28 10.64 -24.15
CA ASP A 173 18.24 9.77 -24.83
C ASP A 173 18.74 10.39 -26.16
N GLU A 174 17.81 10.82 -27.01
CA GLU A 174 18.08 11.48 -28.29
C GLU A 174 18.84 12.81 -28.11
N LEU A 175 18.44 13.63 -27.11
CA LEU A 175 19.09 14.92 -26.85
C LEU A 175 20.50 14.79 -26.24
N LEU A 176 20.74 13.74 -25.46
CA LEU A 176 22.01 13.53 -24.75
C LEU A 176 22.95 12.55 -25.45
N LEU A 177 22.59 12.01 -26.62
CA LEU A 177 23.36 11.01 -27.39
C LEU A 177 23.82 9.85 -26.50
N LEU A 178 22.93 9.34 -25.67
CA LEU A 178 23.24 8.25 -24.75
C LEU A 178 23.31 6.92 -25.53
N ASP A 179 24.25 6.04 -25.16
CA ASP A 179 24.30 4.68 -25.74
C ASP A 179 23.00 3.92 -25.47
N ALA A 180 22.55 3.07 -26.41
CA ALA A 180 21.29 2.32 -26.32
C ALA A 180 21.10 1.49 -25.03
N GLN A 181 22.18 1.09 -24.34
CA GLN A 181 22.10 0.44 -23.03
C GLN A 181 21.60 1.37 -21.91
N ARG A 182 21.70 2.68 -22.10
CA ARG A 182 21.24 3.70 -21.14
C ARG A 182 19.74 3.94 -21.21
N VAL A 183 19.07 3.65 -22.34
CA VAL A 183 17.60 3.77 -22.51
C VAL A 183 16.82 2.91 -21.51
N LEU A 184 17.34 1.73 -21.17
CA LEU A 184 16.67 0.78 -20.28
C LEU A 184 16.42 1.37 -18.88
N PHE A 185 17.32 2.21 -18.38
CA PHE A 185 17.22 2.78 -17.05
C PHE A 185 16.08 3.84 -16.95
N PRO A 186 16.03 4.90 -17.78
CA PRO A 186 14.90 5.83 -17.83
C PRO A 186 13.56 5.14 -18.14
N VAL A 187 13.53 4.16 -19.05
CA VAL A 187 12.31 3.39 -19.33
C VAL A 187 11.86 2.59 -18.10
N SER A 188 12.77 1.95 -17.38
CA SER A 188 12.42 1.24 -16.15
C SER A 188 11.87 2.17 -15.06
N ILE A 189 12.39 3.40 -14.97
CA ILE A 189 11.87 4.43 -14.06
C ILE A 189 10.46 4.83 -14.47
N ALA A 190 10.22 5.06 -15.76
CA ALA A 190 8.89 5.42 -16.27
C ALA A 190 7.85 4.33 -15.98
N VAL A 191 8.19 3.06 -16.23
CA VAL A 191 7.31 1.91 -15.90
C VAL A 191 7.07 1.83 -14.40
N SER A 192 8.12 2.01 -13.59
CA SER A 192 8.00 1.98 -12.13
C SER A 192 7.08 3.08 -11.60
N LEU A 193 7.23 4.31 -12.09
CA LEU A 193 6.39 5.44 -11.71
C LEU A 193 4.93 5.21 -12.11
N ALA A 194 4.67 4.74 -13.34
CA ALA A 194 3.32 4.42 -13.78
C ALA A 194 2.68 3.35 -12.89
N ALA A 195 3.44 2.29 -12.57
CA ALA A 195 2.99 1.23 -11.68
C ALA A 195 2.72 1.74 -10.25
N LEU A 196 3.57 2.62 -9.68
CA LEU A 196 3.32 3.24 -8.38
C LEU A 196 2.04 4.08 -8.36
N VAL A 197 1.78 4.85 -9.42
CA VAL A 197 0.53 5.61 -9.55
C VAL A 197 -0.68 4.66 -9.55
N ALA A 198 -0.62 3.57 -10.31
CA ALA A 198 -1.67 2.57 -10.31
C ALA A 198 -1.85 1.90 -8.93
N THR A 199 -0.75 1.58 -8.22
CA THR A 199 -0.80 1.08 -6.83
C THR A 199 -1.55 2.05 -5.92
N ILE A 200 -1.24 3.36 -5.98
CA ILE A 200 -1.89 4.37 -5.15
C ILE A 200 -3.39 4.45 -5.44
N MET A 201 -3.77 4.42 -6.72
CA MET A 201 -5.18 4.44 -7.12
C MET A 201 -5.93 3.18 -6.70
N CYS A 202 -5.36 1.99 -6.90
CA CYS A 202 -5.96 0.73 -6.44
C CYS A 202 -6.14 0.71 -4.92
N SER A 203 -5.13 1.16 -4.16
CA SER A 203 -5.17 1.29 -2.71
C SER A 203 -6.29 2.22 -2.25
N THR A 204 -6.43 3.36 -2.93
CA THR A 204 -7.50 4.32 -2.69
C THR A 204 -8.88 3.69 -2.86
N ILE A 205 -9.07 2.91 -3.93
CA ILE A 205 -10.33 2.24 -4.21
C ILE A 205 -10.61 1.17 -3.15
N ALA A 206 -9.62 0.35 -2.80
CA ALA A 206 -9.72 -0.63 -1.73
C ALA A 206 -10.10 0.01 -0.38
N MET A 207 -9.50 1.16 -0.04
CA MET A 207 -9.84 1.92 1.17
C MET A 207 -11.29 2.37 1.21
N ASN A 208 -11.84 2.79 0.08
CA ASN A 208 -13.25 3.19 0.00
C ASN A 208 -14.20 1.99 0.17
N LEU A 209 -13.74 0.75 -0.04
CA LEU A 209 -14.52 -0.47 0.17
C LEU A 209 -14.42 -0.99 1.62
N TYR A 210 -13.35 -0.65 2.34
CA TYR A 210 -13.19 -1.06 3.73
C TYR A 210 -14.18 -0.37 4.68
N GLY A 211 -14.61 0.86 4.39
CA GLY A 211 -15.62 1.57 5.18
C GLY A 211 -16.95 0.79 5.26
N PRO A 212 -17.64 0.60 4.11
CA PRO A 212 -18.89 -0.16 4.06
C PRO A 212 -18.75 -1.59 4.62
N THR A 213 -17.61 -2.24 4.37
CA THR A 213 -17.31 -3.55 4.95
C THR A 213 -17.32 -3.53 6.47
N ARG A 214 -16.74 -2.48 7.07
CA ARG A 214 -16.66 -2.33 8.52
C ARG A 214 -18.01 -1.99 9.11
N ASP A 215 -18.75 -1.08 8.47
CA ASP A 215 -20.04 -0.62 8.97
C ASP A 215 -21.08 -1.75 8.90
N LEU A 216 -21.02 -2.60 7.87
CA LEU A 216 -21.82 -3.82 7.76
C LEU A 216 -21.51 -4.84 8.87
N LEU A 217 -20.22 -5.15 9.08
CA LEU A 217 -19.81 -6.21 9.99
C LEU A 217 -19.89 -5.78 11.47
N GLY A 218 -19.79 -4.48 11.75
CA GLY A 218 -19.76 -3.93 13.10
C GLY A 218 -18.41 -4.11 13.81
N SER A 219 -18.39 -3.88 15.12
CA SER A 219 -17.16 -3.88 15.94
C SER A 219 -16.80 -5.24 16.56
N ASP A 220 -17.67 -6.23 16.49
CA ASP A 220 -17.40 -7.57 17.05
C ASP A 220 -16.36 -8.32 16.21
N ARG A 221 -15.14 -8.36 16.73
CA ARG A 221 -14.00 -8.98 16.05
C ARG A 221 -14.14 -10.49 15.88
N GLU A 222 -14.76 -11.18 16.84
CA GLU A 222 -14.88 -12.64 16.77
C GLU A 222 -15.88 -13.02 15.70
N ARG A 223 -17.06 -12.39 15.71
CA ARG A 223 -18.07 -12.48 14.65
C ARG A 223 -17.48 -12.20 13.28
N ASN A 224 -16.78 -11.07 13.13
CA ASN A 224 -16.14 -10.67 11.86
C ASN A 224 -15.12 -11.69 11.38
N ARG A 225 -14.37 -12.31 12.31
CA ARG A 225 -13.39 -13.34 12.00
C ARG A 225 -14.05 -14.66 11.58
N ARG A 226 -15.22 -15.02 12.13
CA ARG A 226 -16.00 -16.19 11.68
C ARG A 226 -16.55 -15.96 10.28
N ILE A 227 -17.26 -14.85 10.06
CA ILE A 227 -17.81 -14.46 8.76
C ILE A 227 -16.72 -14.46 7.68
N ARG A 228 -15.57 -13.81 7.94
CA ARG A 228 -14.43 -13.82 7.00
C ARG A 228 -13.88 -15.22 6.71
N ARG A 229 -13.83 -16.11 7.69
CA ARG A 229 -13.35 -17.49 7.48
C ARG A 229 -14.32 -18.30 6.62
N VAL A 230 -15.62 -18.08 6.75
CA VAL A 230 -16.63 -18.72 5.89
C VAL A 230 -16.51 -18.18 4.47
N VAL A 231 -16.62 -16.86 4.30
CA VAL A 231 -16.66 -16.20 2.98
C VAL A 231 -15.33 -16.32 2.21
N LEU A 232 -14.21 -15.92 2.81
CA LEU A 232 -12.90 -15.90 2.14
C LEU A 232 -12.15 -17.23 2.28
N GLY A 233 -12.30 -17.85 3.45
CA GLY A 233 -11.62 -19.11 3.78
C GLY A 233 -12.29 -20.33 3.17
N GLY A 234 -13.58 -20.25 2.82
CA GLY A 234 -14.38 -21.40 2.39
C GLY A 234 -14.49 -22.47 3.47
N ARG A 235 -14.47 -22.06 4.75
CA ARG A 235 -14.60 -22.99 5.88
C ARG A 235 -16.06 -23.22 6.20
N ASP A 236 -16.38 -24.47 6.50
CA ASP A 236 -17.68 -24.87 7.03
C ASP A 236 -17.71 -24.58 8.54
N ILE A 237 -18.25 -23.42 8.91
CA ILE A 237 -18.43 -22.98 10.29
C ILE A 237 -19.89 -22.62 10.40
N GLU A 238 -20.59 -23.20 11.36
CA GLU A 238 -21.99 -22.89 11.63
C GLU A 238 -22.11 -21.41 12.04
N LEU A 239 -22.87 -20.66 11.24
CA LEU A 239 -23.18 -19.25 11.47
C LEU A 239 -24.61 -19.16 12.02
N SER A 240 -24.85 -18.19 12.90
CA SER A 240 -26.23 -17.84 13.24
C SER A 240 -26.95 -17.28 12.02
N GLU A 241 -28.28 -17.21 12.06
CA GLU A 241 -29.10 -16.65 10.97
C GLU A 241 -28.66 -15.21 10.63
N GLU A 242 -28.51 -14.34 11.64
CA GLU A 242 -27.99 -12.97 11.48
C GLU A 242 -26.58 -12.94 10.85
N GLU A 243 -25.69 -13.85 11.23
CA GLU A 243 -24.35 -13.92 10.66
C GLU A 243 -24.33 -14.42 9.22
N SER A 244 -25.28 -15.28 8.85
CA SER A 244 -25.47 -15.76 7.48
C SER A 244 -25.93 -14.63 6.56
N GLU A 245 -26.89 -13.82 7.03
CA GLU A 245 -27.34 -12.61 6.33
C GLU A 245 -26.18 -11.62 6.13
N LEU A 246 -25.43 -11.34 7.21
CA LEU A 246 -24.26 -10.46 7.16
C LEU A 246 -23.15 -11.02 6.26
N ALA A 247 -22.90 -12.33 6.29
CA ALA A 247 -21.90 -12.98 5.43
C ALA A 247 -22.25 -12.82 3.94
N THR A 248 -23.54 -12.87 3.63
CA THR A 248 -24.05 -12.72 2.26
C THR A 248 -23.92 -11.29 1.78
N ALA A 249 -24.31 -10.31 2.60
CA ALA A 249 -24.09 -8.90 2.29
C ALA A 249 -22.59 -8.56 2.20
N TYR A 250 -21.74 -9.23 2.99
CA TYR A 250 -20.30 -9.00 3.01
C TYR A 250 -19.57 -9.58 1.80
N ALA A 251 -20.00 -10.73 1.30
CA ALA A 251 -19.33 -11.46 0.23
C ALA A 251 -19.01 -10.64 -1.05
N PRO A 252 -19.93 -9.85 -1.65
CA PRO A 252 -19.61 -9.03 -2.81
C PRO A 252 -18.60 -7.92 -2.50
N LEU A 253 -18.71 -7.28 -1.33
CA LEU A 253 -17.75 -6.26 -0.88
C LEU A 253 -16.35 -6.86 -0.68
N ALA A 254 -16.29 -8.05 -0.08
CA ALA A 254 -15.05 -8.78 0.16
C ALA A 254 -14.37 -9.19 -1.15
N ALA A 255 -15.13 -9.66 -2.13
CA ALA A 255 -14.62 -10.04 -3.44
C ALA A 255 -13.95 -8.85 -4.14
N GLU A 256 -14.65 -7.70 -4.18
CA GLU A 256 -14.15 -6.48 -4.79
C GLU A 256 -12.93 -5.92 -4.04
N ALA A 257 -13.00 -5.82 -2.71
CA ALA A 257 -11.89 -5.34 -1.91
C ALA A 257 -10.64 -6.22 -2.11
N THR A 258 -10.77 -7.54 -2.08
CA THR A 258 -9.63 -8.44 -2.31
C THR A 258 -9.09 -8.33 -3.74
N ALA A 259 -9.95 -8.15 -4.75
CA ALA A 259 -9.50 -7.93 -6.13
C ALA A 259 -8.69 -6.63 -6.28
N TRP A 260 -9.12 -5.54 -5.65
CA TRP A 260 -8.38 -4.27 -5.66
C TRP A 260 -7.06 -4.35 -4.89
N ASN A 261 -7.01 -5.03 -3.75
CA ASN A 261 -5.75 -5.28 -3.04
C ASN A 261 -4.78 -6.14 -3.87
N LEU A 262 -5.31 -7.14 -4.59
CA LEU A 262 -4.50 -7.94 -5.51
C LEU A 262 -3.92 -7.07 -6.63
N ALA A 263 -4.74 -6.27 -7.30
CA ALA A 263 -4.27 -5.35 -8.34
C ALA A 263 -3.21 -4.37 -7.80
N GLN A 264 -3.44 -3.78 -6.62
CA GLN A 264 -2.47 -2.94 -5.93
C GLN A 264 -1.13 -3.64 -5.74
N ASN A 265 -1.13 -4.88 -5.22
CA ASN A 265 0.09 -5.65 -4.98
C ASN A 265 0.81 -5.99 -6.29
N VAL A 266 0.08 -6.35 -7.35
CA VAL A 266 0.67 -6.61 -8.68
C VAL A 266 1.40 -5.37 -9.21
N PHE A 267 0.77 -4.20 -9.15
CA PHE A 267 1.42 -2.96 -9.56
C PHE A 267 2.60 -2.60 -8.66
N LEU A 268 2.50 -2.81 -7.35
CA LEU A 268 3.59 -2.51 -6.42
C LEU A 268 4.81 -3.39 -6.72
N PHE A 269 4.60 -4.70 -6.88
CA PHE A 269 5.68 -5.61 -7.23
C PHE A 269 6.25 -5.32 -8.62
N THR A 270 5.43 -4.92 -9.58
CA THR A 270 5.90 -4.46 -10.90
C THR A 270 6.80 -3.23 -10.77
N ALA A 271 6.40 -2.25 -9.94
CA ALA A 271 7.19 -1.05 -9.69
C ALA A 271 8.56 -1.37 -9.07
N LEU A 272 8.59 -2.28 -8.11
CA LEU A 272 9.83 -2.68 -7.43
C LEU A 272 10.73 -3.52 -8.32
N LEU A 273 10.16 -4.47 -9.09
CA LEU A 273 10.92 -5.30 -10.02
C LEU A 273 11.56 -4.46 -11.12
N THR A 274 10.80 -3.53 -11.70
CA THR A 274 11.31 -2.64 -12.76
C THR A 274 12.46 -1.76 -12.28
N GLN A 275 12.41 -1.24 -11.05
CA GLN A 275 13.54 -0.52 -10.45
C GLN A 275 14.81 -1.37 -10.31
N ASN A 276 14.67 -2.68 -10.13
CA ASN A 276 15.81 -3.58 -9.99
C ASN A 276 16.39 -4.05 -11.31
N ILE A 277 15.64 -3.98 -12.44
CA ILE A 277 16.10 -4.49 -13.75
C ILE A 277 17.49 -3.96 -14.14
N PRO A 278 17.78 -2.64 -14.05
CA PRO A 278 19.10 -2.12 -14.43
C PRO A 278 20.25 -2.59 -13.54
N ARG A 279 19.95 -3.15 -12.36
CA ARG A 279 20.92 -3.56 -11.34
C ARG A 279 20.96 -5.07 -11.10
N LEU A 280 20.37 -5.88 -11.99
CA LEU A 280 20.31 -7.33 -11.83
C LEU A 280 21.68 -8.04 -11.82
N ALA A 281 22.74 -7.37 -12.30
CA ALA A 281 24.10 -7.87 -12.20
C ALA A 281 24.63 -7.85 -10.76
N GLU A 282 24.05 -7.04 -9.88
CA GLU A 282 24.41 -6.97 -8.47
C GLU A 282 23.68 -8.06 -7.66
N PRO A 283 24.36 -8.73 -6.71
CA PRO A 283 23.79 -9.88 -6.00
C PRO A 283 22.57 -9.51 -5.15
N VAL A 284 22.53 -8.30 -4.59
CA VAL A 284 21.43 -7.86 -3.72
C VAL A 284 20.14 -7.56 -4.51
N PRO A 285 20.13 -6.70 -5.55
CA PRO A 285 18.96 -6.50 -6.41
C PRO A 285 18.48 -7.80 -7.08
N LEU A 286 19.40 -8.70 -7.46
CA LEU A 286 19.04 -10.02 -7.98
C LEU A 286 18.28 -10.85 -6.95
N GLY A 287 18.84 -11.00 -5.73
CA GLY A 287 18.19 -11.73 -4.64
C GLY A 287 16.82 -11.14 -4.28
N LEU A 288 16.72 -9.82 -4.19
CA LEU A 288 15.45 -9.12 -3.96
C LEU A 288 14.45 -9.40 -5.09
N SER A 289 14.89 -9.37 -6.35
CA SER A 289 14.03 -9.66 -7.50
C SER A 289 13.50 -11.09 -7.47
N ILE A 290 14.34 -12.07 -7.11
CA ILE A 290 13.92 -13.48 -6.95
C ILE A 290 12.85 -13.59 -5.85
N VAL A 291 13.06 -12.94 -4.69
CA VAL A 291 12.09 -12.94 -3.59
C VAL A 291 10.78 -12.28 -4.00
N LEU A 292 10.83 -11.15 -4.71
CA LEU A 292 9.64 -10.46 -5.21
C LEU A 292 8.87 -11.31 -6.22
N VAL A 293 9.55 -11.95 -7.17
CA VAL A 293 8.92 -12.88 -8.13
C VAL A 293 8.28 -14.07 -7.40
N ALA A 294 8.96 -14.66 -6.43
CA ALA A 294 8.40 -15.74 -5.62
C ALA A 294 7.17 -15.28 -4.82
N ALA A 295 7.22 -14.08 -4.21
CA ALA A 295 6.10 -13.49 -3.50
C ALA A 295 4.89 -13.28 -4.42
N VAL A 296 5.10 -12.78 -5.64
CA VAL A 296 4.06 -12.63 -6.67
C VAL A 296 3.46 -13.99 -7.05
N ALA A 297 4.32 -14.96 -7.34
CA ALA A 297 3.92 -16.31 -7.75
C ALA A 297 3.07 -17.04 -6.69
N ILE A 298 3.29 -16.73 -5.41
CA ILE A 298 2.51 -17.29 -4.29
C ILE A 298 1.26 -16.45 -3.98
N ALA A 299 1.39 -15.12 -3.92
CA ALA A 299 0.33 -14.23 -3.49
C ALA A 299 -0.82 -14.17 -4.50
N ILE A 300 -0.52 -14.09 -5.80
CA ILE A 300 -1.54 -14.01 -6.86
C ILE A 300 -2.54 -15.18 -6.79
N PRO A 301 -2.12 -16.46 -6.87
CA PRO A 301 -3.08 -17.57 -6.89
C PRO A 301 -3.86 -17.68 -5.57
N PHE A 302 -3.24 -17.34 -4.44
CA PHE A 302 -3.91 -17.31 -3.16
C PHE A 302 -5.02 -16.25 -3.11
N SER A 303 -4.73 -15.03 -3.56
CA SER A 303 -5.70 -13.93 -3.61
C SER A 303 -6.81 -14.19 -4.64
N LEU A 304 -6.49 -14.74 -5.81
CA LEU A 304 -7.50 -15.11 -6.81
C LEU A 304 -8.48 -16.15 -6.26
N ARG A 305 -7.99 -17.18 -5.55
CA ARG A 305 -8.84 -18.16 -4.87
C ARG A 305 -9.77 -17.51 -3.85
N GLN A 306 -9.30 -16.51 -3.11
CA GLN A 306 -10.16 -15.78 -2.16
C GLN A 306 -11.24 -14.96 -2.86
N VAL A 307 -10.90 -14.27 -3.96
CA VAL A 307 -11.87 -13.53 -4.78
C VAL A 307 -12.93 -14.47 -5.34
N GLU A 308 -12.53 -15.61 -5.90
CA GLU A 308 -13.46 -16.61 -6.41
C GLU A 308 -14.38 -17.18 -5.33
N ARG A 309 -13.84 -17.50 -4.15
CA ARG A 309 -14.64 -18.01 -3.02
C ARG A 309 -15.69 -16.99 -2.59
N ALA A 310 -15.30 -15.73 -2.44
CA ALA A 310 -16.22 -14.65 -2.10
C ALA A 310 -17.31 -14.48 -3.18
N ARG A 311 -16.96 -14.53 -4.46
CA ARG A 311 -17.92 -14.45 -5.57
C ARG A 311 -18.89 -15.65 -5.59
N ARG A 312 -18.39 -16.86 -5.36
CA ARG A 312 -19.23 -18.07 -5.30
C ARG A 312 -20.19 -18.02 -4.12
N TYR A 313 -19.72 -17.55 -2.96
CA TYR A 313 -20.58 -17.34 -1.79
C TYR A 313 -21.69 -16.32 -2.11
N ALA A 314 -21.33 -15.18 -2.70
CA ALA A 314 -22.30 -14.15 -3.11
C ALA A 314 -23.32 -14.62 -4.17
N ALA A 315 -22.98 -15.65 -4.96
CA ALA A 315 -23.86 -16.21 -5.99
C ALA A 315 -24.78 -17.33 -5.48
N THR A 316 -24.61 -17.79 -4.24
CA THR A 316 -25.38 -18.93 -3.69
C THR A 316 -26.76 -18.44 -3.23
N PRO A 317 -27.88 -19.00 -3.73
CA PRO A 317 -29.23 -18.51 -3.41
C PRO A 317 -29.70 -18.76 -1.97
N ALA A 318 -28.93 -19.47 -1.14
CA ALA A 318 -29.28 -19.85 0.24
C ALA A 318 -29.18 -18.67 1.24
N ALA A 319 -29.28 -17.45 0.73
CA ALA A 319 -29.11 -16.22 1.48
C ALA A 319 -30.15 -15.15 1.09
N ALA A 320 -31.34 -15.62 0.72
CA ALA A 320 -32.57 -14.86 0.63
C ALA A 320 -33.65 -15.60 1.41
#